data_AF-A0A016WBE2-F1
#
_entry.id   AF-A0A016WBE2-F1
#
_cell.length_a   1.000
_cell.length_b   1.000
_cell.length_c   1.000
_cell.angle_alpha   90.00
_cell.angle_beta   90.00
_cell.angle_gamma   90.00
#
_symmetry.space_group_name_H-M   'P 1'
#
loop_
_entity.id
_entity.type
_entity.pdbx_description
1 polymer ?
#
loop_
_entity_poly.entity_id
_entity_poly.type
_entity_poly.pdbx_seq_one_letter_code
_entity_poly.pdbx_strand_id
1 'polypeptide(L)'
;MQASAPCVFSEKARSVGEALLPAFNTPSGIPKSNLDMKTRYASNYGWANGGSSILAEFGSLHLEFTYLSHIAKAPIFAKKVKKIRDVLDRAEKVNGLYSNYVNSDTGKFTRSYHMSLGALGDSFYEYLIKSWLQSGKTDEQARKMYWEVSKAMQEQMVMKSKSGLTYVAELRNGLPEHKMGHLACFSVGMFALQAVNEKTEEERGKGANTPTLTHRWHGLDASLRLPRVISLTSVLTGSKFVWF
;
A
#
# COMPACT_ATOMS: atom_id res chain seq x y z
N MET A 1 19.62 17.44 7.87
CA MET A 1 20.77 17.59 6.95
C MET A 1 20.83 16.32 6.11
N GLN A 2 20.24 16.32 4.91
CA GLN A 2 20.22 15.14 4.04
C GLN A 2 21.57 15.12 3.32
N ALA A 3 22.39 14.11 3.60
CA ALA A 3 23.70 13.95 2.98
C ALA A 3 23.53 14.01 1.45
N SER A 4 24.24 14.93 0.80
CA SER A 4 24.25 15.07 -0.65
C SER A 4 24.78 13.76 -1.25
N ALA A 5 23.87 12.90 -1.72
CA ALA A 5 24.26 11.70 -2.45
C ALA A 5 25.18 12.13 -3.61
N PRO A 6 26.36 11.51 -3.79
CA PRO A 6 27.27 11.89 -4.86
C PRO A 6 26.53 11.84 -6.21
N CYS A 7 26.81 12.82 -7.07
CA CYS A 7 26.13 13.11 -8.35
C CYS A 7 25.73 11.85 -9.15
N VAL A 8 26.62 10.84 -9.13
CA VAL A 8 26.46 9.53 -9.77
C VAL A 8 25.15 8.83 -9.40
N PHE A 9 24.74 8.79 -8.12
CA PHE A 9 23.51 8.08 -7.73
C PHE A 9 22.26 8.77 -8.27
N SER A 10 22.23 10.11 -8.26
CA SER A 10 21.10 10.88 -8.79
C SER A 10 21.00 10.73 -10.31
N GLU A 11 22.12 10.77 -11.02
CA GLU A 11 22.16 10.57 -12.47
C GLU A 11 21.71 9.16 -12.86
N LYS A 12 22.17 8.13 -12.14
CA LYS A 12 21.73 6.75 -12.39
C LYS A 12 20.25 6.55 -12.06
N ALA A 13 19.76 7.10 -10.95
CA ALA A 13 18.35 7.06 -10.61
C ALA A 13 17.48 7.71 -11.70
N ARG A 14 17.93 8.85 -12.24
CA ARG A 14 17.27 9.50 -13.39
C ARG A 14 17.27 8.60 -14.62
N SER A 15 18.41 8.03 -14.99
CA SER A 15 18.51 7.14 -16.16
C SER A 15 17.58 5.93 -16.05
N VAL A 16 17.48 5.32 -14.86
CA VAL A 16 16.55 4.21 -14.60
C VAL A 16 15.10 4.70 -14.72
N GLY A 17 14.75 5.84 -14.11
CA GLY A 17 13.41 6.41 -14.22
C GLY A 17 13.00 6.71 -15.65
N GLU A 18 13.88 7.34 -16.45
CA GLU A 18 13.65 7.61 -17.87
C GLU A 18 13.44 6.30 -18.65
N ALA A 19 14.20 5.26 -18.31
CA ALA A 19 14.08 3.97 -18.95
C ALA A 19 12.74 3.27 -18.67
N LEU A 20 12.08 3.55 -17.54
CA LEU A 20 10.79 3.00 -17.15
C LEU A 20 9.59 3.73 -17.78
N LEU A 21 9.76 4.96 -18.28
CA LEU A 21 8.67 5.78 -18.83
C LEU A 21 7.83 5.09 -19.92
N PRO A 22 8.38 4.24 -20.81
CA PRO A 22 7.58 3.54 -21.81
C PRO A 22 6.49 2.63 -21.23
N ALA A 23 6.65 2.11 -20.00
CA ALA A 23 5.62 1.31 -19.35
C ALA A 23 4.30 2.08 -19.17
N PHE A 24 4.38 3.41 -19.02
CA PHE A 24 3.23 4.31 -18.83
C PHE A 24 2.58 4.77 -20.14
N ASN A 25 3.03 4.27 -21.30
CA ASN A 25 2.46 4.61 -22.60
C ASN A 25 1.21 3.76 -22.87
N THR A 26 0.19 4.00 -22.08
CA THR A 26 -1.13 3.39 -22.18
C THR A 26 -2.20 4.49 -22.28
N PRO A 27 -3.36 4.23 -22.90
CA PRO A 27 -4.40 5.25 -23.02
C PRO A 27 -4.86 5.83 -21.67
N SER A 28 -4.92 5.01 -20.62
CA SER A 28 -5.29 5.48 -19.27
C SER A 28 -4.13 6.17 -18.53
N GLY A 29 -2.89 5.82 -18.85
CA GLY A 29 -1.69 6.19 -18.11
C GLY A 29 -1.33 5.24 -16.95
N ILE A 30 -2.13 4.19 -16.70
CA ILE A 30 -1.76 3.08 -15.82
C ILE A 30 -0.66 2.26 -16.51
N PRO A 31 0.53 2.11 -15.90
CA PRO A 31 1.64 1.43 -16.53
C PRO A 31 1.43 -0.08 -16.59
N LYS A 32 1.97 -0.71 -17.64
CA LYS A 32 2.02 -2.17 -17.74
C LYS A 32 3.12 -2.76 -16.86
N SER A 33 2.93 -4.00 -16.40
CA SER A 33 3.79 -4.66 -15.40
C SER A 33 5.20 -4.98 -15.91
N ASN A 34 5.32 -5.44 -17.14
CA ASN A 34 6.60 -5.83 -17.74
C ASN A 34 7.06 -4.78 -18.76
N LEU A 35 8.37 -4.52 -18.78
CA LEU A 35 9.01 -3.65 -19.76
C LEU A 35 10.33 -4.28 -20.24
N ASP A 36 10.44 -4.52 -21.53
CA ASP A 36 11.72 -4.84 -22.15
C ASP A 36 12.54 -3.56 -22.31
N MET A 37 13.69 -3.51 -21.62
CA MET A 37 14.56 -2.33 -21.61
C MET A 37 15.23 -2.05 -22.96
N LYS A 38 15.42 -3.06 -23.80
CA LYS A 38 16.04 -2.92 -25.13
C LYS A 38 15.02 -2.48 -26.16
N THR A 39 13.91 -3.20 -26.27
CA THR A 39 12.88 -2.94 -27.30
C THR A 39 11.89 -1.85 -26.89
N ARG A 40 11.87 -1.49 -25.60
CA ARG A 40 10.88 -0.59 -24.98
C ARG A 40 9.45 -1.11 -25.05
N TYR A 41 9.27 -2.39 -25.35
CA TYR A 41 7.95 -3.03 -25.40
C TYR A 41 7.43 -3.30 -24.00
N ALA A 42 6.19 -2.86 -23.73
CA ALA A 42 5.53 -3.03 -22.45
C ALA A 42 4.32 -3.98 -22.54
N SER A 43 4.22 -4.92 -21.61
CA SER A 43 3.17 -5.94 -21.56
C SER A 43 2.72 -6.22 -20.12
N ASN A 44 1.50 -6.72 -19.95
CA ASN A 44 1.05 -7.26 -18.67
C ASN A 44 1.26 -8.78 -18.65
N TYR A 45 1.17 -9.38 -17.46
CA TYR A 45 1.28 -10.83 -17.34
C TYR A 45 0.12 -11.54 -18.06
N GLY A 46 0.44 -12.62 -18.79
CA GLY A 46 -0.57 -13.42 -19.49
C GLY A 46 -1.56 -14.11 -18.56
N TRP A 47 -1.19 -14.35 -17.30
CA TRP A 47 -2.05 -14.92 -16.26
C TRP A 47 -2.89 -13.86 -15.53
N ALA A 48 -2.56 -12.57 -15.65
CA ALA A 48 -3.31 -11.52 -14.97
C ALA A 48 -4.69 -11.39 -15.59
N ASN A 49 -5.70 -11.19 -14.76
CA ASN A 49 -7.09 -11.18 -15.19
C ASN A 49 -7.32 -10.17 -16.32
N GLY A 50 -7.75 -10.64 -17.50
CA GLY A 50 -7.98 -9.81 -18.68
C GLY A 50 -6.73 -9.05 -19.15
N GLY A 51 -5.52 -9.56 -18.89
CA GLY A 51 -4.27 -8.88 -19.23
C GLY A 51 -4.09 -7.56 -18.48
N SER A 52 -4.58 -7.46 -17.25
CA SER A 52 -4.57 -6.24 -16.44
C SER A 52 -3.24 -5.99 -15.73
N SER A 53 -3.06 -4.75 -15.31
CA SER A 53 -1.96 -4.32 -14.43
C SER A 53 -2.35 -4.55 -12.96
N ILE A 54 -1.36 -4.81 -12.12
CA ILE A 54 -1.54 -5.18 -10.70
C ILE A 54 -1.46 -3.95 -9.81
N LEU A 55 -2.46 -3.78 -8.94
CA LEU A 55 -2.65 -2.60 -8.10
C LEU A 55 -1.40 -2.23 -7.29
N ALA A 56 -0.81 -3.18 -6.58
CA ALA A 56 0.40 -2.96 -5.79
C ALA A 56 1.61 -2.58 -6.64
N GLU A 57 1.75 -3.10 -7.87
CA GLU A 57 2.93 -2.83 -8.70
C GLU A 57 2.97 -1.37 -9.16
N PHE A 58 1.89 -0.90 -9.78
CA PHE A 58 1.86 0.49 -10.26
C PHE A 58 1.48 1.49 -9.16
N GLY A 59 0.78 1.04 -8.12
CA GLY A 59 0.39 1.83 -6.96
C GLY A 59 1.56 2.20 -6.05
N SER A 60 2.63 1.40 -6.07
CA SER A 60 3.81 1.54 -5.21
C SER A 60 5.02 2.17 -5.91
N LEU A 61 4.76 3.09 -6.84
CA LEU A 61 5.81 3.88 -7.53
C LEU A 61 5.88 5.33 -7.04
N HIS A 62 4.90 5.75 -6.22
CA HIS A 62 4.64 7.17 -5.99
C HIS A 62 5.76 7.88 -5.24
N LEU A 63 6.30 7.26 -4.19
CA LEU A 63 7.32 7.88 -3.33
C LEU A 63 8.63 8.12 -4.09
N GLU A 64 9.04 7.13 -4.88
CA GLU A 64 10.28 7.13 -5.65
C GLU A 64 10.18 8.10 -6.81
N PHE A 65 9.07 8.09 -7.56
CA PHE A 65 8.91 8.97 -8.72
C PHE A 65 8.74 10.44 -8.30
N THR A 66 8.05 10.70 -7.19
CA THR A 66 7.94 12.07 -6.66
C THR A 66 9.28 12.58 -6.16
N TYR A 67 10.04 11.77 -5.42
CA TYR A 67 11.40 12.13 -5.00
C TYR A 67 12.35 12.31 -6.19
N LEU A 68 12.28 11.41 -7.18
CA LEU A 68 13.09 11.49 -8.40
C LEU A 68 12.79 12.78 -9.17
N SER A 69 11.52 13.16 -9.30
CA SER A 69 11.15 14.44 -9.91
C SER A 69 11.80 15.64 -9.22
N HIS A 70 11.89 15.62 -7.90
CA HIS A 70 12.51 16.68 -7.12
C HIS A 70 14.02 16.75 -7.37
N ILE A 71 14.74 15.63 -7.18
CA ILE A 71 16.21 15.63 -7.28
C ILE A 71 16.71 15.78 -8.72
N ALA A 72 15.99 15.23 -9.71
CA ALA A 72 16.37 15.30 -11.12
C ALA A 72 15.85 16.58 -11.81
N LYS A 73 15.08 17.42 -11.11
CA LYS A 73 14.37 18.60 -11.67
C LYS A 73 13.54 18.25 -12.91
N ALA A 74 12.95 17.05 -12.92
CA ALA A 74 12.25 16.48 -14.07
C ALA A 74 10.80 16.17 -13.67
N PRO A 75 9.81 17.05 -13.95
CA PRO A 75 8.45 16.90 -13.44
C PRO A 75 7.68 15.73 -14.05
N ILE A 76 8.23 15.08 -15.08
CA ILE A 76 7.57 13.97 -15.76
C ILE A 76 7.28 12.78 -14.82
N PHE A 77 8.19 12.45 -13.90
CA PHE A 77 8.01 11.31 -12.99
C PHE A 77 6.82 11.50 -12.05
N ALA A 78 6.76 12.63 -11.34
CA ALA A 78 5.64 13.00 -10.49
C ALA A 78 4.32 13.09 -11.28
N LYS A 79 4.35 13.63 -12.51
CA LYS A 79 3.16 13.68 -13.38
C LYS A 79 2.63 12.28 -13.71
N LYS A 80 3.51 11.30 -13.97
CA LYS A 80 3.11 9.91 -14.25
C LYS A 80 2.40 9.26 -13.05
N VAL A 81 2.98 9.35 -11.86
CA VAL A 81 2.36 8.75 -10.66
C VAL A 81 1.15 9.52 -10.12
N LYS A 82 1.07 10.83 -10.37
CA LYS A 82 -0.15 11.60 -10.13
C LYS A 82 -1.28 11.16 -11.06
N LYS A 83 -1.00 10.91 -12.35
CA LYS A 83 -2.00 10.42 -13.30
C LYS A 83 -2.61 9.08 -12.85
N ILE A 84 -1.80 8.17 -12.28
CA ILE A 84 -2.29 6.92 -11.69
C ILE A 84 -3.35 7.20 -10.61
N ARG A 85 -3.06 8.10 -9.67
CA ARG A 85 -4.03 8.47 -8.62
C ARG A 85 -5.29 9.10 -9.17
N ASP A 86 -5.14 10.03 -10.11
CA ASP A 86 -6.29 10.67 -10.75
C ASP A 86 -7.20 9.65 -11.45
N VAL A 87 -6.63 8.57 -12.02
CA VAL A 87 -7.41 7.46 -12.59
C VAL A 87 -8.10 6.64 -11.50
N LEU A 88 -7.37 6.22 -10.46
CA LEU A 88 -7.91 5.39 -9.39
C LEU A 88 -8.95 6.11 -8.52
N ASP A 89 -8.78 7.39 -8.23
CA ASP A 89 -9.71 8.20 -7.43
C ASP A 89 -11.06 8.30 -8.16
N ARG A 90 -11.05 8.46 -9.49
CA ARG A 90 -12.26 8.48 -10.34
C ARG A 90 -12.84 7.10 -10.66
N ALA A 91 -12.07 6.03 -10.53
CA ALA A 91 -12.54 4.68 -10.83
C ALA A 91 -13.64 4.25 -9.84
N GLU A 92 -14.66 3.57 -10.36
CA GLU A 92 -15.75 3.00 -9.56
C GLU A 92 -15.22 1.90 -8.64
N LYS A 93 -15.47 2.03 -7.33
CA LYS A 93 -15.00 1.12 -6.29
C LYS A 93 -16.17 0.32 -5.76
N VAL A 94 -16.03 -1.00 -5.69
CA VAL A 94 -17.05 -1.86 -5.07
C VAL A 94 -16.88 -1.77 -3.56
N ASN A 95 -17.92 -1.32 -2.87
CA ASN A 95 -17.95 -1.15 -1.41
C ASN A 95 -16.78 -0.29 -0.87
N GLY A 96 -16.32 0.69 -1.64
CA GLY A 96 -15.19 1.55 -1.25
C GLY A 96 -13.81 0.87 -1.31
N LEU A 97 -13.71 -0.36 -1.80
CA LEU A 97 -12.47 -1.12 -1.92
C LEU A 97 -11.89 -1.10 -3.34
N TYR A 98 -10.58 -1.34 -3.41
CA TYR A 98 -9.82 -1.35 -4.65
C TYR A 98 -9.58 -2.80 -5.07
N SER A 99 -9.97 -3.15 -6.30
CA SER A 99 -9.65 -4.46 -6.86
C SER A 99 -8.17 -4.52 -7.26
N ASN A 100 -7.55 -5.69 -7.10
CA ASN A 100 -6.14 -5.92 -7.37
C ASN A 100 -5.75 -5.79 -8.85
N TYR A 101 -6.74 -5.77 -9.77
CA TYR A 101 -6.51 -5.74 -11.20
C TYR A 101 -7.17 -4.53 -11.86
N VAL A 102 -6.38 -3.77 -12.62
CA VAL A 102 -6.83 -2.60 -13.39
C VAL A 102 -6.44 -2.76 -14.85
N ASN A 103 -7.41 -2.61 -15.75
CA ASN A 103 -7.15 -2.66 -17.18
C ASN A 103 -6.37 -1.39 -17.60
N SER A 104 -5.18 -1.57 -18.16
CA SER A 104 -4.27 -0.45 -18.47
C SER A 104 -4.77 0.47 -19.59
N ASP A 105 -5.69 0.02 -20.43
CA ASP A 105 -6.21 0.82 -21.52
C ASP A 105 -7.37 1.70 -21.07
N THR A 106 -8.27 1.14 -20.24
CA THR A 106 -9.49 1.82 -19.78
C THR A 106 -9.35 2.51 -18.43
N GLY A 107 -8.36 2.11 -17.62
CA GLY A 107 -8.19 2.60 -16.24
C GLY A 107 -9.26 2.11 -15.26
N LYS A 108 -10.06 1.11 -15.64
CA LYS A 108 -11.13 0.55 -14.81
C LYS A 108 -10.68 -0.72 -14.11
N PHE A 109 -11.18 -0.94 -12.89
CA PHE A 109 -11.02 -2.23 -12.22
C PHE A 109 -11.69 -3.34 -13.01
N THR A 110 -11.09 -4.53 -13.01
CA THR A 110 -11.73 -5.71 -13.62
C THR A 110 -12.94 -6.16 -12.80
N ARG A 111 -13.92 -6.78 -13.47
CA ARG A 111 -15.14 -7.29 -12.82
C ARG A 111 -14.93 -8.55 -11.97
N SER A 112 -13.76 -9.18 -12.03
CA SER A 112 -13.39 -10.22 -11.05
C SER A 112 -12.80 -9.49 -9.84
N TYR A 113 -13.68 -9.14 -8.90
CA TYR A 113 -13.30 -8.38 -7.73
C TYR A 113 -12.47 -9.25 -6.80
N HIS A 114 -11.18 -8.95 -6.69
CA HIS A 114 -10.28 -9.56 -5.73
C HIS A 114 -9.60 -8.44 -4.97
N MET A 115 -9.82 -8.35 -3.66
CA MET A 115 -9.27 -7.32 -2.80
C MET A 115 -8.43 -8.01 -1.72
N SER A 116 -7.19 -7.59 -1.56
CA SER A 116 -6.26 -8.17 -0.59
C SER A 116 -5.36 -7.09 0.00
N LEU A 117 -5.15 -7.12 1.32
CA LEU A 117 -4.02 -6.43 1.96
C LEU A 117 -2.73 -7.27 1.93
N GLY A 118 -2.72 -8.42 1.25
CA GLY A 118 -1.53 -9.19 0.94
C GLY A 118 -1.08 -8.95 -0.49
N ALA A 119 -0.55 -10.01 -1.12
CA ALA A 119 -0.05 -9.96 -2.48
C ALA A 119 -1.04 -9.29 -3.45
N LEU A 120 -0.49 -8.53 -4.41
CA LEU A 120 -1.19 -7.79 -5.47
C LEU A 120 -1.90 -6.49 -5.04
N GLY A 121 -2.14 -6.27 -3.74
CA GLY A 121 -2.81 -5.06 -3.24
C GLY A 121 -2.05 -4.30 -2.16
N ASP A 122 -1.34 -5.01 -1.27
CA ASP A 122 -0.65 -4.51 -0.08
C ASP A 122 -0.10 -3.07 -0.13
N SER A 123 1.00 -2.88 -0.87
CA SER A 123 1.84 -1.70 -0.83
C SER A 123 1.19 -0.48 -1.49
N PHE A 124 0.15 -0.66 -2.32
CA PHE A 124 -0.64 0.48 -2.79
C PHE A 124 -1.25 1.26 -1.61
N TYR A 125 -1.85 0.56 -0.65
CA TYR A 125 -2.45 1.19 0.53
C TYR A 125 -1.36 1.83 1.41
N GLU A 126 -0.22 1.14 1.55
CA GLU A 126 0.94 1.64 2.28
C GLU A 126 1.45 2.98 1.71
N TYR A 127 1.51 3.08 0.38
CA TYR A 127 2.03 4.25 -0.31
C TYR A 127 1.10 5.45 -0.22
N LEU A 128 -0.21 5.26 -0.07
CA LEU A 128 -1.13 6.38 0.14
C LEU A 128 -0.78 7.12 1.45
N ILE A 129 -0.75 6.43 2.60
CA ILE A 129 -0.41 7.08 3.87
C ILE A 129 1.04 7.60 3.89
N LYS A 130 2.00 6.82 3.37
CA LYS A 130 3.40 7.23 3.33
C LYS A 130 3.62 8.47 2.46
N SER A 131 2.91 8.60 1.34
CA SER A 131 3.07 9.76 0.46
C SER A 131 2.50 11.04 1.06
N TRP A 132 1.38 10.94 1.78
CA TRP A 132 0.86 12.05 2.57
C TRP A 132 1.90 12.50 3.59
N LEU A 133 2.53 11.57 4.31
CA LEU A 133 3.61 11.90 5.25
C LEU A 133 4.86 12.48 4.54
N GLN A 134 5.30 11.90 3.42
CA GLN A 134 6.44 12.37 2.63
C GLN A 134 6.24 13.81 2.14
N SER A 135 5.01 14.19 1.80
CA SER A 135 4.65 15.55 1.38
C SER A 135 4.61 16.57 2.54
N GLY A 136 5.00 16.19 3.75
CA GLY A 136 4.81 17.04 4.93
C GLY A 136 3.33 17.22 5.30
N LYS A 137 2.51 16.20 5.04
CA LYS A 137 1.05 16.20 5.26
C LYS A 137 0.25 17.16 4.37
N THR A 138 0.73 17.46 3.16
CA THR A 138 0.07 18.41 2.23
C THR A 138 -0.65 17.73 1.05
N ASP A 139 -0.38 16.46 0.79
CA ASP A 139 -1.05 15.67 -0.25
C ASP A 139 -2.43 15.19 0.21
N GLU A 140 -3.42 16.09 0.11
CA GLU A 140 -4.78 15.81 0.54
C GLU A 140 -5.48 14.73 -0.31
N GLN A 141 -5.06 14.52 -1.57
CA GLN A 141 -5.57 13.42 -2.39
C GLN A 141 -5.17 12.07 -1.79
N ALA A 142 -3.88 11.89 -1.46
CA ALA A 142 -3.39 10.67 -0.82
C ALA A 142 -4.07 10.44 0.54
N ARG A 143 -4.21 11.50 1.33
CA ARG A 143 -4.92 11.45 2.61
C ARG A 143 -6.37 10.99 2.44
N LYS A 144 -7.15 11.65 1.59
CA LYS A 144 -8.55 11.29 1.33
C LYS A 144 -8.65 9.81 0.91
N MET A 145 -7.89 9.42 -0.11
CA MET A 145 -7.93 8.05 -0.64
C MET A 145 -7.60 7.00 0.42
N TYR A 146 -6.59 7.27 1.27
CA TYR A 146 -6.19 6.36 2.35
C TYR A 146 -7.25 6.22 3.43
N TRP A 147 -7.78 7.33 3.95
CA TRP A 147 -8.76 7.28 5.04
C TRP A 147 -10.07 6.62 4.61
N GLU A 148 -10.52 6.89 3.38
CA GLU A 148 -11.71 6.25 2.80
C GLU A 148 -11.53 4.73 2.69
N VAL A 149 -10.41 4.28 2.10
CA VAL A 149 -10.18 2.83 1.94
C VAL A 149 -9.85 2.15 3.27
N SER A 150 -9.16 2.83 4.20
CA SER A 150 -8.86 2.29 5.52
C SER A 150 -10.14 1.98 6.30
N LYS A 151 -11.13 2.89 6.26
CA LYS A 151 -12.45 2.64 6.84
C LYS A 151 -13.10 1.38 6.24
N ALA A 152 -13.15 1.29 4.91
CA ALA A 152 -13.74 0.13 4.22
C ALA A 152 -13.01 -1.19 4.55
N MET A 153 -11.67 -1.16 4.62
CA MET A 153 -10.86 -2.33 4.98
C MET A 153 -11.12 -2.78 6.42
N GLN A 154 -11.19 -1.86 7.37
CA GLN A 154 -11.48 -2.17 8.77
C GLN A 154 -12.89 -2.75 8.96
N GLU A 155 -13.88 -2.25 8.21
CA GLU A 155 -15.27 -2.73 8.28
C GLU A 155 -15.48 -4.09 7.60
N GLN A 156 -14.77 -4.37 6.50
CA GLN A 156 -15.10 -5.51 5.63
C GLN A 156 -14.03 -6.61 5.61
N MET A 157 -12.78 -6.31 5.94
CA MET A 157 -11.65 -7.24 5.79
C MET A 157 -11.02 -7.64 7.12
N VAL A 158 -11.15 -6.82 8.18
CA VAL A 158 -10.68 -7.17 9.52
C VAL A 158 -11.72 -8.05 10.22
N MET A 159 -11.30 -9.27 10.60
CA MET A 159 -12.17 -10.31 11.14
C MET A 159 -11.58 -10.94 12.39
N LYS A 160 -12.40 -11.69 13.15
CA LYS A 160 -11.96 -12.52 14.28
C LYS A 160 -12.11 -14.00 13.99
N SER A 161 -11.09 -14.79 14.35
CA SER A 161 -11.13 -16.25 14.28
C SER A 161 -11.97 -16.82 15.42
N LYS A 162 -12.30 -18.12 15.34
CA LYS A 162 -12.97 -18.84 16.45
C LYS A 162 -12.17 -18.81 17.75
N SER A 163 -10.84 -18.70 17.68
CA SER A 163 -9.94 -18.58 18.83
C SER A 163 -9.72 -17.14 19.31
N GLY A 164 -10.46 -16.17 18.74
CA GLY A 164 -10.37 -14.76 19.10
C GLY A 164 -9.22 -13.98 18.46
N LEU A 165 -8.46 -14.60 17.54
CA LEU A 165 -7.39 -13.91 16.83
C LEU A 165 -7.98 -12.97 15.79
N THR A 166 -7.56 -11.71 15.81
CA THR A 166 -7.94 -10.75 14.78
C THR A 166 -7.02 -10.92 13.58
N TYR A 167 -7.55 -10.94 12.36
CA TYR A 167 -6.80 -11.09 11.11
C TYR A 167 -7.45 -10.33 9.96
N VAL A 168 -6.71 -10.16 8.87
CA VAL A 168 -7.19 -9.51 7.66
C VAL A 168 -7.47 -10.59 6.60
N ALA A 169 -8.74 -10.76 6.25
CA ALA A 169 -9.19 -11.67 5.20
C ALA A 169 -9.02 -11.03 3.82
N GLU A 170 -8.93 -11.86 2.79
CA GLU A 170 -9.13 -11.39 1.41
C GLU A 170 -10.62 -11.38 1.08
N LEU A 171 -11.02 -10.57 0.10
CA LEU A 171 -12.38 -10.60 -0.45
C LEU A 171 -12.32 -11.02 -1.92
N ARG A 172 -13.17 -11.99 -2.29
CA ARG A 172 -13.41 -12.39 -3.68
C ARG A 172 -14.89 -12.23 -3.99
N ASN A 173 -15.21 -11.37 -4.95
CA ASN A 173 -16.59 -11.02 -5.33
C ASN A 173 -17.46 -10.60 -4.13
N GLY A 174 -16.86 -9.88 -3.16
CA GLY A 174 -17.52 -9.44 -1.93
C GLY A 174 -17.60 -10.50 -0.82
N LEU A 175 -17.18 -11.74 -1.08
CA LEU A 175 -17.17 -12.81 -0.09
C LEU A 175 -15.80 -12.95 0.58
N PRO A 176 -15.75 -13.08 1.93
CA PRO A 176 -14.53 -13.37 2.65
C PRO A 176 -13.90 -14.71 2.28
N GLU A 177 -12.62 -14.66 1.89
CA GLU A 177 -11.73 -15.81 1.92
C GLU A 177 -10.92 -15.73 3.21
N HIS A 178 -11.19 -16.64 4.16
CA HIS A 178 -10.57 -16.67 5.49
C HIS A 178 -9.12 -17.18 5.45
N LYS A 179 -8.26 -16.41 4.81
CA LYS A 179 -6.82 -16.62 4.71
C LYS A 179 -6.11 -15.29 4.91
N MET A 180 -4.92 -15.33 5.49
CA MET A 180 -4.04 -14.18 5.64
C MET A 180 -2.62 -14.62 5.31
N GLY A 181 -2.04 -14.02 4.26
CA GLY A 181 -0.64 -14.25 3.91
C GLY A 181 0.31 -13.43 4.79
N HIS A 182 1.57 -13.85 4.89
CA HIS A 182 2.60 -13.15 5.66
C HIS A 182 2.77 -11.68 5.24
N LEU A 183 2.62 -11.37 3.94
CA LEU A 183 2.69 -10.00 3.43
C LEU A 183 1.68 -9.09 4.14
N ALA A 184 0.45 -9.57 4.40
CA ALA A 184 -0.61 -8.77 5.03
C ALA A 184 -0.28 -8.35 6.47
N CYS A 185 0.74 -8.92 7.12
CA CYS A 185 1.17 -8.49 8.45
C CYS A 185 1.67 -7.04 8.48
N PHE A 186 2.11 -6.48 7.34
CA PHE A 186 2.50 -5.07 7.26
C PHE A 186 1.35 -4.12 7.64
N SER A 187 0.10 -4.55 7.42
CA SER A 187 -1.11 -3.74 7.66
C SER A 187 -1.23 -3.26 9.11
N VAL A 188 -0.68 -4.02 10.07
CA VAL A 188 -0.63 -3.63 11.48
C VAL A 188 0.17 -2.34 11.66
N GLY A 189 1.36 -2.28 11.07
CA GLY A 189 2.20 -1.07 11.10
C GLY A 189 1.55 0.10 10.36
N MET A 190 0.87 -0.20 9.25
CA MET A 190 0.13 0.80 8.47
C MET A 190 -1.04 1.42 9.26
N PHE A 191 -1.87 0.61 9.92
CA PHE A 191 -2.98 1.12 10.75
C PHE A 191 -2.48 1.80 12.03
N ALA A 192 -1.40 1.32 12.64
CA ALA A 192 -0.77 2.02 13.75
C ALA A 192 -0.24 3.41 13.31
N LEU A 193 0.33 3.50 12.10
CA LEU A 193 0.77 4.76 11.50
C LEU A 193 -0.40 5.71 11.23
N GLN A 194 -1.57 5.20 10.84
CA GLN A 194 -2.79 6.01 10.79
C GLN A 194 -3.15 6.53 12.17
N ALA A 195 -3.23 5.65 13.17
CA ALA A 195 -3.67 5.97 14.52
C ALA A 195 -2.89 7.16 15.10
N VAL A 196 -1.56 7.15 15.01
CA VAL A 196 -0.73 8.26 15.53
C VAL A 196 -0.90 9.59 14.79
N ASN A 197 -1.56 9.57 13.63
CA ASN A 197 -1.85 10.74 12.82
C ASN A 197 -3.32 11.18 12.87
N GLU A 198 -4.16 10.53 13.68
CA GLU A 198 -5.53 10.96 13.91
C GLU A 198 -5.61 12.21 14.81
N LYS A 199 -6.62 13.03 14.56
CA LYS A 199 -6.78 14.34 15.22
C LYS A 199 -7.33 14.21 16.64
N THR A 200 -8.27 13.29 16.85
CA THR A 200 -8.94 13.10 18.15
C THR A 200 -8.51 11.81 18.83
N GLU A 201 -8.56 11.77 20.17
CA GLU A 201 -8.30 10.56 20.94
C GLU A 201 -9.26 9.41 20.60
N GLU A 202 -10.51 9.73 20.24
CA GLU A 202 -11.49 8.74 19.81
C GLU A 202 -11.10 8.08 18.48
N GLU A 203 -10.64 8.86 17.51
CA GLU A 203 -10.11 8.37 16.22
C GLU A 203 -8.82 7.57 16.43
N ARG A 204 -7.93 8.02 17.33
CA ARG A 204 -6.71 7.28 17.73
C ARG A 204 -7.06 5.92 18.32
N GLY A 205 -8.08 5.84 19.17
CA GLY A 205 -8.57 4.60 19.78
C GLY A 205 -9.12 3.59 18.77
N LYS A 206 -9.77 4.05 17.69
CA LYS A 206 -10.25 3.18 16.59
C LYS A 206 -9.06 2.54 15.84
N GLY A 207 -8.00 3.32 15.61
CA GLY A 207 -6.73 2.81 15.09
C GLY A 207 -5.91 1.99 16.10
N ALA A 208 -6.18 2.05 17.41
CA ALA A 208 -5.53 1.23 18.43
C ALA A 208 -6.18 -0.15 18.62
N ASN A 209 -7.42 -0.35 18.14
CA ASN A 209 -8.02 -1.68 17.94
C ASN A 209 -7.36 -2.46 16.78
N THR A 210 -6.28 -1.91 16.22
CA THR A 210 -5.40 -2.61 15.29
C THR A 210 -4.90 -3.90 15.93
N PRO A 211 -4.85 -5.01 15.17
CA PRO A 211 -4.73 -6.32 15.76
C PRO A 211 -3.39 -6.52 16.49
N THR A 212 -3.40 -7.24 17.60
CA THR A 212 -2.24 -7.97 18.16
C THR A 212 -1.88 -9.15 17.24
N LEU A 213 -1.70 -8.89 15.94
CA LEU A 213 -1.63 -9.88 14.86
C LEU A 213 -0.30 -10.63 14.84
N THR A 214 0.80 -9.95 15.15
CA THR A 214 2.16 -10.46 14.92
C THR A 214 2.69 -11.33 16.06
N HIS A 215 2.23 -11.11 17.30
CA HIS A 215 2.84 -11.78 18.46
C HIS A 215 2.53 -13.29 18.56
N ARG A 216 1.44 -13.79 17.95
CA ARG A 216 1.05 -15.21 18.05
C ARG A 216 1.41 -16.07 16.83
N TRP A 217 1.60 -15.47 15.65
CA TRP A 217 2.06 -16.20 14.46
C TRP A 217 3.48 -16.76 14.62
N HIS A 218 4.37 -16.02 15.28
CA HIS A 218 5.73 -16.48 15.59
C HIS A 218 5.79 -17.49 16.75
N GLY A 219 4.66 -17.80 17.40
CA GLY A 219 4.60 -18.82 18.46
C GLY A 219 4.53 -20.26 17.95
N LEU A 220 4.40 -20.48 16.63
CA LEU A 220 4.32 -21.80 16.00
C LEU A 220 5.60 -22.22 15.27
N ASP A 221 6.64 -21.37 15.22
CA ASP A 221 7.95 -21.70 14.64
C ASP A 221 9.06 -21.13 15.53
N ALA A 222 9.57 -21.96 16.44
CA ALA A 222 10.58 -21.60 17.42
C ALA A 222 12.01 -21.50 16.85
N SER A 223 12.19 -21.44 15.53
CA SER A 223 13.52 -21.52 14.90
C SER A 223 14.06 -20.23 14.26
N LEU A 224 13.27 -19.16 14.12
CA LEU A 224 13.76 -17.89 13.54
C LEU A 224 13.64 -16.71 14.52
N ARG A 225 14.79 -16.34 15.10
CA ARG A 225 14.95 -15.19 15.99
C ARG A 225 14.70 -13.87 15.26
N LEU A 226 13.78 -13.06 15.78
CA LEU A 226 13.97 -11.62 16.01
C LEU A 226 13.34 -11.26 17.36
N PRO A 227 14.12 -10.88 18.39
CA PRO A 227 13.58 -10.40 19.64
C PRO A 227 13.42 -8.87 19.61
N ARG A 228 12.20 -8.39 19.92
CA ARG A 228 11.86 -7.34 20.93
C ARG A 228 10.63 -6.50 20.52
N VAL A 229 9.50 -6.90 21.12
CA VAL A 229 8.40 -6.10 21.71
C VAL A 229 7.86 -4.89 20.92
N ILE A 230 6.62 -5.01 20.44
CA ILE A 230 5.70 -3.87 20.36
C ILE A 230 4.51 -4.18 21.27
N SER A 231 4.58 -3.67 22.50
CA SER A 231 3.42 -3.50 23.37
C SER A 231 3.03 -2.02 23.26
N LEU A 232 1.90 -1.75 22.60
CA LEU A 232 1.33 -0.39 22.50
C LEU A 232 0.59 0.03 23.79
N THR A 233 0.57 -0.82 24.81
CA THR A 233 -0.21 -0.60 26.04
C THR A 233 0.58 0.01 27.20
N SER A 234 1.92 0.09 27.13
CA SER A 234 2.74 0.62 28.23
C SER A 234 3.04 2.12 28.18
N VAL A 235 2.59 2.84 27.15
CA VAL A 235 2.90 4.28 26.97
C VAL A 235 1.85 5.21 27.59
N LEU A 236 0.63 4.73 27.93
CA LEU A 236 -0.47 5.63 28.32
C LEU A 236 -1.11 5.38 29.69
N THR A 237 -0.73 4.35 30.44
CA THR A 237 -1.24 4.18 31.81
C THR A 237 -0.11 3.80 32.75
N GLY A 238 0.22 4.73 33.66
CA GLY A 238 1.22 4.54 34.72
C GLY A 238 0.76 3.57 35.80
N SER A 239 0.55 2.30 35.45
CA SER A 239 0.13 1.26 36.38
C SER A 239 1.18 0.17 36.45
N LYS A 240 1.89 0.12 37.59
CA LYS A 240 2.77 -0.98 38.00
C LYS A 240 1.99 -2.30 37.97
N PHE A 241 2.57 -3.35 37.40
CA PHE A 241 2.10 -4.71 37.66
C PHE A 241 3.24 -5.66 38.03
N VAL A 242 2.87 -6.49 39.01
CA VAL A 242 3.65 -7.46 39.79
C VAL A 242 3.79 -8.76 39.00
N TRP A 243 4.92 -9.43 39.19
CA TRP A 243 5.35 -10.66 38.55
C TRP A 243 4.67 -11.90 39.13
N PHE A 244 4.21 -12.81 38.26
CA PHE A 244 4.37 -14.27 38.38
C PHE A 244 4.56 -14.86 36.98
#